data_AF-A0A5E7R9J5-F1
#
_entry.id   AF-A0A5E7R9J5-F1
#
_cell.length_a   1.000
_cell.length_b   1.000
_cell.length_c   1.000
_cell.angle_alpha   90.00
_cell.angle_beta   90.00
_cell.angle_gamma   90.00
#
_symmetry.space_group_name_H-M   'P 1'
#
loop_
_entity.id
_entity.type
_entity.pdbx_description
1 polymer ?
#
loop_
_entity_poly.entity_id
_entity_poly.type
_entity_poly.pdbx_seq_one_letter_code
_entity_poly.pdbx_strand_id
1 'polypeptide(L)'
;MGIFDWLFKKRNADKPEMGAVRTRSQMVGLEKPFLHVSTMDYGGLYSLSKSKRWAISWRDSDPVARRGGHRESGLGEFVLADLASDVVSTHGKMQRPNNGSVAENGSFSLEDWHFGNTLSGTFSVFDNTGTPIVTKELTANILDSGISRNGKLAYCATANSKTEHSYKIFLFDLETGEELFCVTPRTGGIESYAFDEDRKLLIADVKGVGKFRYDRGGNFVDAENLDKANLNSSDYSRIIRAAEKILNEPDISQSRAREALEAVIRARSLGADANPAWTPNALKLQGLAHEVLDELHEAIQVYEEAIVLNPKIGVKRKLDALKKRVVGRP
;
A
#
# COMPACT_ATOMS: atom_id res chain seq x y z
N MET A 1 13.03 -43.97 81.42
CA MET A 1 12.33 -43.82 80.13
C MET A 1 11.51 -42.54 80.19
N GLY A 2 11.78 -41.44 79.50
CA GLY A 2 12.87 -41.01 78.63
C GLY A 2 12.49 -39.63 78.10
N ILE A 3 13.25 -38.58 78.44
CA ILE A 3 13.01 -37.16 78.09
C ILE A 3 13.27 -36.89 76.58
N PHE A 4 13.31 -37.92 75.74
CA PHE A 4 13.65 -37.85 74.32
C PHE A 4 12.52 -38.21 73.34
N ASP A 5 11.33 -38.62 73.81
CA ASP A 5 10.20 -38.98 72.91
C ASP A 5 9.34 -37.79 72.43
N TRP A 6 9.67 -36.56 72.83
CA TRP A 6 8.98 -35.35 72.35
C TRP A 6 9.58 -34.77 71.07
N LEU A 7 10.81 -35.16 70.68
CA LEU A 7 11.54 -34.58 69.55
C LEU A 7 11.36 -35.30 68.19
N PHE A 8 10.61 -36.41 68.13
CA PHE A 8 10.42 -37.17 66.88
C PHE A 8 8.95 -37.43 66.50
N LYS A 9 8.07 -36.46 66.77
CA LYS A 9 6.73 -36.45 66.17
C LYS A 9 6.86 -36.06 64.69
N LYS A 10 7.08 -37.05 63.82
CA LYS A 10 6.93 -36.90 62.36
C LYS A 10 5.55 -36.32 62.08
N ARG A 11 5.51 -35.03 61.73
CA ARG A 11 4.40 -34.46 60.97
C ARG A 11 4.29 -35.28 59.69
N ASN A 12 3.19 -36.01 59.53
CA ASN A 12 2.73 -36.34 58.20
C ASN A 12 2.43 -34.99 57.54
N ALA A 13 3.36 -34.56 56.67
CA ALA A 13 3.07 -33.52 55.73
C ALA A 13 2.06 -34.12 54.76
N ASP A 14 0.79 -33.74 54.90
CA ASP A 14 -0.15 -33.81 53.81
C ASP A 14 0.50 -33.06 52.64
N LYS A 15 0.97 -33.82 51.65
CA LYS A 15 1.34 -33.25 50.37
C LYS A 15 0.09 -32.56 49.85
N PRO A 16 0.11 -31.25 49.53
CA PRO A 16 -0.94 -30.72 48.70
C PRO A 16 -0.86 -31.50 47.39
N GLU A 17 -1.89 -32.29 47.09
CA GLU A 17 -2.18 -32.66 45.72
C GLU A 17 -2.31 -31.33 44.97
N MET A 18 -1.24 -30.94 44.27
CA MET A 18 -1.35 -30.01 43.17
C MET A 18 -2.24 -30.72 42.15
N GLY A 19 -3.54 -30.52 42.30
CA GLY A 19 -4.50 -30.83 41.26
C GLY A 19 -3.96 -30.19 40.00
N ALA A 20 -3.67 -31.03 39.01
CA ALA A 20 -3.30 -30.56 37.69
C ALA A 20 -4.38 -29.55 37.29
N VAL A 21 -4.01 -28.27 37.23
CA VAL A 21 -4.80 -27.27 36.56
C VAL A 21 -4.92 -27.81 35.16
N ARG A 22 -6.08 -28.39 34.82
CA ARG A 22 -6.43 -28.65 33.44
C ARG A 22 -6.48 -27.27 32.79
N THR A 23 -5.34 -26.84 32.25
CA THR A 23 -5.28 -25.77 31.30
C THR A 23 -6.28 -26.15 30.23
N ARG A 24 -7.38 -25.41 30.14
CA ARG A 24 -8.35 -25.56 29.07
C ARG A 24 -7.53 -25.44 27.79
N SER A 25 -7.45 -26.51 27.00
CA SER A 25 -6.80 -26.44 25.69
C SER A 25 -7.54 -25.36 24.91
N GLN A 26 -6.84 -24.31 24.52
CA GLN A 26 -7.43 -23.28 23.67
C GLN A 26 -7.89 -23.93 22.37
N MET A 27 -9.10 -23.57 21.92
CA MET A 27 -9.62 -24.00 20.64
C MET A 27 -8.80 -23.37 19.51
N VAL A 28 -8.49 -22.08 19.64
CA VAL A 28 -7.77 -21.30 18.64
C VAL A 28 -6.36 -20.96 19.15
N GLY A 29 -5.35 -21.50 18.47
CA GLY A 29 -3.94 -21.26 18.77
C GLY A 29 -3.28 -20.33 17.75
N LEU A 30 -2.44 -19.41 18.22
CA LEU A 30 -1.62 -18.56 17.36
C LEU A 30 -0.14 -18.96 17.46
N GLU A 31 0.43 -19.46 16.37
CA GLU A 31 1.86 -19.78 16.24
C GLU A 31 2.41 -19.10 14.99
N LYS A 32 3.04 -17.94 15.14
CA LYS A 32 3.44 -17.12 13.98
C LYS A 32 4.27 -17.93 12.96
N PRO A 33 3.90 -17.89 11.66
CA PRO A 33 2.91 -17.00 11.04
C PRO A 33 1.48 -17.57 10.94
N PHE A 34 1.18 -18.69 11.61
CA PHE A 34 -0.04 -19.46 11.46
C PHE A 34 -1.03 -19.32 12.62
N LEU A 35 -2.31 -19.48 12.29
CA LEU A 35 -3.39 -19.75 13.22
C LEU A 35 -3.80 -21.20 13.03
N HIS A 36 -4.02 -21.90 14.15
CA HIS A 36 -4.50 -23.26 14.21
C HIS A 36 -5.82 -23.32 14.95
N VAL A 37 -6.70 -24.23 14.54
CA VAL A 37 -7.94 -24.52 15.27
C VAL A 37 -7.86 -25.98 15.68
N SER A 38 -7.91 -26.31 16.97
CA SER A 38 -7.72 -27.69 17.42
C SER A 38 -8.93 -28.59 17.17
N THR A 39 -10.12 -28.00 17.02
CA THR A 39 -11.38 -28.73 16.76
C THR A 39 -11.61 -29.08 15.29
N MET A 40 -10.73 -28.63 14.39
CA MET A 40 -10.77 -28.96 12.96
C MET A 40 -9.34 -29.09 12.41
N ASP A 41 -9.11 -29.90 11.39
CA ASP A 41 -7.77 -30.02 10.79
C ASP A 41 -7.43 -28.77 9.95
N TYR A 42 -7.11 -27.68 10.64
CA TYR A 42 -6.92 -26.35 10.08
C TYR A 42 -5.64 -25.67 10.59
N GLY A 43 -4.88 -25.16 9.63
CA GLY A 43 -3.75 -24.26 9.84
C GLY A 43 -3.64 -23.31 8.64
N GLY A 44 -3.52 -22.01 8.91
CA GLY A 44 -3.51 -20.98 7.88
C GLY A 44 -2.76 -19.73 8.30
N LEU A 45 -2.36 -18.90 7.34
CA LEU A 45 -1.85 -17.56 7.62
C LEU A 45 -2.97 -16.71 8.19
N TYR A 46 -2.65 -15.73 9.05
CA TYR A 46 -3.67 -14.91 9.68
C TYR A 46 -3.31 -13.44 9.76
N SER A 47 -4.35 -12.63 9.93
CA SER A 47 -4.29 -11.23 10.31
C SER A 47 -5.16 -10.98 11.54
N LEU A 48 -4.80 -9.97 12.32
CA LEU A 48 -5.49 -9.60 13.55
C LEU A 48 -6.13 -8.22 13.43
N SER A 49 -7.30 -8.10 14.04
CA SER A 49 -7.87 -6.80 14.38
C SER A 49 -6.92 -6.06 15.33
N LYS A 50 -7.03 -4.73 15.40
CA LYS A 50 -6.14 -3.91 16.23
C LYS A 50 -6.26 -4.22 17.74
N SER A 51 -7.46 -4.55 18.24
CA SER A 51 -7.64 -5.05 19.61
C SER A 51 -7.12 -6.48 19.83
N LYS A 52 -6.81 -7.21 18.75
CA LYS A 52 -6.47 -8.65 18.74
C LYS A 52 -7.60 -9.54 19.25
N ARG A 53 -8.85 -9.05 19.25
CA ARG A 53 -10.02 -9.87 19.54
C ARG A 53 -10.34 -10.79 18.36
N TRP A 54 -10.39 -10.23 17.16
CA TRP A 54 -10.70 -10.99 15.94
C TRP A 54 -9.44 -11.39 15.20
N ALA A 55 -9.46 -12.60 14.65
CA ALA A 55 -8.48 -13.10 13.70
C ALA A 55 -9.17 -13.66 12.46
N ILE A 56 -8.79 -13.17 11.28
CA ILE A 56 -9.12 -13.82 10.01
C ILE A 56 -7.91 -14.65 9.60
N SER A 57 -8.14 -15.92 9.30
CA SER A 57 -7.11 -16.85 8.84
C SER A 57 -7.52 -17.48 7.52
N TRP A 58 -6.54 -17.75 6.65
CA TRP A 58 -6.73 -18.37 5.34
C TRP A 58 -5.62 -19.38 5.03
N ARG A 59 -5.98 -20.40 4.25
CA ARG A 59 -5.03 -21.34 3.65
C ARG A 59 -5.26 -21.44 2.14
N ASP A 60 -4.28 -20.96 1.37
CA ASP A 60 -4.23 -21.12 -0.08
C ASP A 60 -3.73 -22.53 -0.44
N SER A 61 -4.46 -23.56 -0.01
CA SER A 61 -4.13 -24.95 -0.29
C SER A 61 -5.36 -25.86 -0.25
N ASP A 62 -5.33 -26.90 -1.08
CA ASP A 62 -6.24 -28.03 -0.98
C ASP A 62 -5.70 -29.01 0.08
N PRO A 63 -6.37 -29.15 1.24
CA PRO A 63 -5.94 -30.05 2.30
C PRO A 63 -6.08 -31.54 1.92
N VAL A 64 -7.03 -31.88 1.05
CA VAL A 64 -7.30 -33.26 0.62
C VAL A 64 -6.21 -33.72 -0.34
N ALA A 65 -5.91 -32.90 -1.35
CA ALA A 65 -4.87 -33.19 -2.33
C ALA A 65 -3.45 -32.82 -1.87
N ARG A 66 -3.30 -32.19 -0.70
CA ARG A 66 -2.04 -31.68 -0.14
C ARG A 66 -1.26 -30.78 -1.10
N ARG A 67 -1.98 -29.89 -1.80
CA ARG A 67 -1.41 -28.99 -2.81
C ARG A 67 -1.66 -27.54 -2.43
N GLY A 68 -0.58 -26.76 -2.27
CA GLY A 68 -0.63 -25.33 -2.00
C GLY A 68 -0.38 -24.45 -3.23
N GLY A 69 -0.74 -23.18 -3.13
CA GLY A 69 -0.39 -22.15 -4.12
C GLY A 69 -1.08 -22.32 -5.47
N HIS A 70 -0.41 -21.92 -6.55
CA HIS A 70 -0.97 -21.93 -7.91
C HIS A 70 -1.47 -23.32 -8.33
N ARG A 71 -2.76 -23.39 -8.68
CA ARG A 71 -3.46 -24.62 -9.03
C ARG A 71 -4.69 -24.34 -9.89
N GLU A 72 -5.20 -25.40 -10.51
CA GLU A 72 -6.37 -25.40 -11.41
C GLU A 72 -7.66 -25.90 -10.72
N SER A 73 -7.54 -26.46 -9.51
CA SER A 73 -8.64 -27.04 -8.74
C SER A 73 -8.23 -27.22 -7.27
N GLY A 74 -9.20 -27.59 -6.42
CA GLY A 74 -9.01 -27.80 -4.99
C GLY A 74 -9.17 -26.51 -4.20
N LEU A 75 -10.29 -26.35 -3.50
CA LEU A 75 -10.60 -25.11 -2.78
C LEU A 75 -9.67 -24.93 -1.58
N GLY A 76 -9.24 -23.69 -1.35
CA GLY A 76 -8.70 -23.27 -0.08
C GLY A 76 -9.80 -23.03 0.95
N GLU A 77 -9.39 -22.68 2.17
CA GLU A 77 -10.31 -22.44 3.28
C GLU A 77 -9.93 -21.22 4.09
N PHE A 78 -10.91 -20.62 4.75
CA PHE A 78 -10.71 -19.51 5.68
C PHE A 78 -11.56 -19.68 6.94
N VAL A 79 -11.11 -19.09 8.04
CA VAL A 79 -11.83 -19.04 9.31
C VAL A 79 -11.76 -17.64 9.92
N LEU A 80 -12.88 -17.19 10.47
CA LEU A 80 -12.92 -16.05 11.38
C LEU A 80 -13.01 -16.58 12.81
N ALA A 81 -12.11 -16.14 13.68
CA ALA A 81 -12.10 -16.50 15.09
C ALA A 81 -12.33 -15.28 16.00
N ASP A 82 -13.17 -15.45 17.02
CA ASP A 82 -13.23 -14.56 18.19
C ASP A 82 -12.29 -15.13 19.26
N LEU A 83 -11.08 -14.58 19.34
CA LEU A 83 -10.03 -15.01 20.26
C LEU A 83 -10.36 -14.71 21.72
N ALA A 84 -11.22 -13.73 22.00
CA ALA A 84 -11.65 -13.45 23.37
C ALA A 84 -12.60 -14.53 23.89
N SER A 85 -13.44 -15.06 23.00
CA SER A 85 -14.40 -16.12 23.30
C SER A 85 -13.82 -17.53 23.06
N ASP A 86 -12.64 -17.63 22.44
CA ASP A 86 -11.98 -18.87 22.01
C ASP A 86 -12.88 -19.75 21.13
N VAL A 87 -13.49 -19.14 20.10
CA VAL A 87 -14.39 -19.82 19.16
C VAL A 87 -14.10 -19.45 17.70
N VAL A 88 -14.40 -20.38 16.79
CA VAL A 88 -14.53 -20.09 15.36
C VAL A 88 -15.94 -19.54 15.12
N SER A 89 -16.03 -18.28 14.70
CA SER A 89 -17.29 -17.61 14.36
C SER A 89 -17.81 -18.07 13.00
N THR A 90 -16.90 -18.23 12.03
CA THR A 90 -17.22 -18.57 10.64
C THR A 90 -16.14 -19.43 10.04
N HIS A 91 -16.52 -20.37 9.17
CA HIS A 91 -15.64 -21.13 8.28
C HIS A 91 -16.20 -21.13 6.86
N GLY A 92 -15.32 -21.03 5.87
CA GLY A 92 -15.72 -21.05 4.46
C GLY A 92 -14.63 -21.52 3.53
N LYS A 93 -14.97 -21.59 2.23
CA LYS A 93 -14.10 -22.04 1.15
C LYS A 93 -14.08 -21.04 0.01
N MET A 94 -12.94 -20.90 -0.64
CA MET A 94 -12.72 -20.08 -1.85
C MET A 94 -11.72 -20.80 -2.76
N GLN A 95 -11.58 -20.39 -4.02
CA GLN A 95 -10.63 -21.06 -4.90
C GLN A 95 -9.22 -20.93 -4.32
N ARG A 96 -8.77 -19.69 -4.09
CA ARG A 96 -7.45 -19.36 -3.57
C ARG A 96 -7.50 -18.16 -2.61
N PRO A 97 -7.95 -18.36 -1.35
CA PRO A 97 -8.09 -17.28 -0.39
C PRO A 97 -6.72 -16.72 0.00
N ASN A 98 -6.59 -15.39 0.00
CA ASN A 98 -5.35 -14.69 0.32
C ASN A 98 -5.59 -13.31 0.97
N ASN A 99 -4.54 -12.76 1.58
CA ASN A 99 -4.45 -11.39 2.09
C ASN A 99 -5.67 -10.92 2.92
N GLY A 100 -6.06 -11.71 3.91
CA GLY A 100 -7.21 -11.38 4.76
C GLY A 100 -6.95 -10.20 5.71
N SER A 101 -7.95 -9.36 5.91
CA SER A 101 -7.94 -8.25 6.88
C SER A 101 -9.24 -8.23 7.70
N VAL A 102 -9.19 -7.81 8.97
CA VAL A 102 -10.35 -7.89 9.88
C VAL A 102 -10.48 -6.65 10.76
N ALA A 103 -11.71 -6.16 10.86
CA ALA A 103 -12.10 -4.99 11.63
C ALA A 103 -12.42 -5.34 13.10
N GLU A 104 -12.64 -4.32 13.94
CA GLU A 104 -12.92 -4.51 15.38
C GLU A 104 -14.31 -5.11 15.67
N ASN A 105 -15.25 -4.95 14.74
CA ASN A 105 -16.60 -5.54 14.81
C ASN A 105 -16.64 -6.99 14.27
N GLY A 106 -15.52 -7.51 13.77
CA GLY A 106 -15.41 -8.85 13.21
C GLY A 106 -15.75 -8.96 11.72
N SER A 107 -16.17 -7.88 11.04
CA SER A 107 -16.23 -7.91 9.57
C SER A 107 -14.82 -8.05 8.99
N PHE A 108 -14.69 -8.78 7.89
CA PHE A 108 -13.38 -9.10 7.31
C PHE A 108 -13.41 -9.06 5.79
N SER A 109 -12.27 -8.71 5.20
CA SER A 109 -12.05 -8.81 3.75
C SER A 109 -11.14 -9.99 3.42
N LEU A 110 -11.31 -10.55 2.24
CA LEU A 110 -10.48 -11.63 1.72
C LEU A 110 -10.39 -11.55 0.20
N GLU A 111 -9.21 -11.83 -0.34
CA GLU A 111 -8.98 -11.92 -1.77
C GLU A 111 -9.13 -13.38 -2.23
N ASP A 112 -9.81 -13.61 -3.35
CA ASP A 112 -9.69 -14.87 -4.09
C ASP A 112 -8.82 -14.64 -5.33
N TRP A 113 -7.67 -15.28 -5.39
CA TRP A 113 -6.71 -15.16 -6.50
C TRP A 113 -7.09 -16.00 -7.73
N HIS A 114 -8.21 -16.72 -7.68
CA HIS A 114 -8.72 -17.60 -8.73
C HIS A 114 -7.75 -18.72 -9.14
N PHE A 115 -8.28 -19.75 -9.79
CA PHE A 115 -7.48 -20.80 -10.40
C PHE A 115 -6.81 -20.36 -11.71
N GLY A 116 -5.68 -21.02 -12.00
CA GLY A 116 -4.95 -20.87 -13.25
C GLY A 116 -4.25 -19.52 -13.42
N ASN A 117 -4.00 -19.18 -14.69
CA ASN A 117 -3.11 -18.08 -15.10
C ASN A 117 -3.85 -16.80 -15.52
N THR A 118 -5.18 -16.79 -15.46
CA THR A 118 -5.97 -15.61 -15.85
C THR A 118 -5.72 -14.49 -14.86
N LEU A 119 -5.30 -13.32 -15.34
CA LEU A 119 -5.14 -12.13 -14.50
C LEU A 119 -6.51 -11.67 -14.00
N SER A 120 -6.93 -12.16 -12.85
CA SER A 120 -8.25 -11.92 -12.29
C SER A 120 -8.24 -12.19 -10.80
N GLY A 121 -9.27 -11.74 -10.13
CA GLY A 121 -9.50 -12.09 -8.73
C GLY A 121 -10.87 -11.62 -8.29
N THR A 122 -11.25 -12.00 -7.09
CA THR A 122 -12.46 -11.50 -6.44
C THR A 122 -12.09 -10.88 -5.11
N PHE A 123 -12.45 -9.61 -4.92
CA PHE A 123 -12.38 -8.97 -3.62
C PHE A 123 -13.71 -9.16 -2.90
N SER A 124 -13.69 -9.78 -1.73
CA SER A 124 -14.90 -10.02 -0.93
C SER A 124 -14.77 -9.39 0.45
N VAL A 125 -15.86 -8.84 0.96
CA VAL A 125 -16.00 -8.38 2.35
C VAL A 125 -17.22 -9.07 2.95
N PHE A 126 -17.05 -9.61 4.15
CA PHE A 126 -18.07 -10.35 4.88
C PHE A 126 -18.32 -9.70 6.23
N ASP A 127 -19.54 -9.87 6.76
CA ASP A 127 -19.80 -9.61 8.17
C ASP A 127 -19.19 -10.70 9.07
N ASN A 128 -19.36 -10.57 10.39
CA ASN A 128 -18.81 -11.51 11.36
C ASN A 128 -19.50 -12.89 11.39
N THR A 129 -20.59 -13.08 10.63
CA THR A 129 -21.28 -14.35 10.43
C THR A 129 -20.80 -15.06 9.17
N GLY A 130 -20.07 -14.37 8.29
CA GLY A 130 -19.67 -14.85 6.98
C GLY A 130 -20.63 -14.50 5.86
N THR A 131 -21.61 -13.64 6.11
CA THR A 131 -22.52 -13.16 5.07
C THR A 131 -21.80 -12.12 4.21
N PRO A 132 -21.78 -12.24 2.88
CA PRO A 132 -21.15 -11.25 2.00
C PRO A 132 -21.84 -9.89 2.10
N ILE A 133 -21.04 -8.83 2.26
CA ILE A 133 -21.44 -7.42 2.17
C ILE A 133 -21.07 -6.88 0.78
N VAL A 134 -19.85 -7.18 0.31
CA VAL A 134 -19.33 -6.80 -1.01
C VAL A 134 -18.70 -8.02 -1.66
N THR A 135 -18.97 -8.22 -2.95
CA THR A 135 -18.26 -9.15 -3.82
C THR A 135 -17.96 -8.46 -5.14
N LYS A 136 -16.68 -8.19 -5.41
CA LYS A 136 -16.23 -7.52 -6.64
C LYS A 136 -15.33 -8.44 -7.45
N GLU A 137 -15.84 -8.90 -8.58
CA GLU A 137 -15.02 -9.58 -9.59
C GLU A 137 -14.15 -8.57 -10.34
N LEU A 138 -12.87 -8.93 -10.50
CA LEU A 138 -11.84 -8.09 -11.08
C LEU A 138 -11.17 -8.81 -12.25
N THR A 139 -10.89 -8.04 -13.29
CA THR A 139 -10.26 -8.52 -14.54
C THR A 139 -8.75 -8.30 -14.52
N ALA A 140 -8.20 -7.99 -13.36
CA ALA A 140 -6.79 -7.82 -13.08
C ALA A 140 -6.49 -8.42 -11.69
N ASN A 141 -5.24 -8.78 -11.45
CA ASN A 141 -4.82 -9.26 -10.13
C ASN A 141 -4.99 -8.15 -9.08
N ILE A 142 -5.40 -8.55 -7.87
CA ILE A 142 -5.41 -7.67 -6.71
C ILE A 142 -3.95 -7.51 -6.24
N LEU A 143 -3.55 -6.26 -6.05
CA LEU A 143 -2.21 -5.89 -5.57
C LEU A 143 -2.20 -5.67 -4.06
N ASP A 144 -3.26 -5.06 -3.55
CA ASP A 144 -3.43 -4.77 -2.13
C ASP A 144 -4.92 -4.57 -1.82
N SER A 145 -5.32 -4.84 -0.57
CA SER A 145 -6.69 -4.62 -0.11
C SER A 145 -6.76 -4.48 1.40
N GLY A 146 -7.86 -3.94 1.90
CA GLY A 146 -8.03 -3.79 3.34
C GLY A 146 -9.40 -3.30 3.76
N ILE A 147 -9.65 -3.42 5.06
CA ILE A 147 -10.87 -2.97 5.73
C ILE A 147 -10.52 -1.94 6.81
N SER A 148 -11.36 -0.92 6.95
CA SER A 148 -11.28 0.07 8.02
C SER A 148 -11.48 -0.58 9.38
N ARG A 149 -10.92 0.04 10.43
CA ARG A 149 -10.96 -0.48 11.80
C ARG A 149 -12.39 -0.59 12.32
N ASN A 150 -13.25 0.38 12.00
CA ASN A 150 -14.65 0.37 12.40
C ASN A 150 -15.53 -0.55 11.51
N GLY A 151 -14.98 -1.14 10.45
CA GLY A 151 -15.68 -2.05 9.55
C GLY A 151 -16.71 -1.36 8.64
N LYS A 152 -16.59 -0.05 8.39
CA LYS A 152 -17.53 0.72 7.56
C LYS A 152 -17.05 0.99 6.13
N LEU A 153 -15.75 0.84 5.88
CA LEU A 153 -15.11 1.04 4.59
C LEU A 153 -14.18 -0.11 4.27
N ALA A 154 -14.03 -0.41 2.98
CA ALA A 154 -12.98 -1.28 2.46
C ALA A 154 -12.42 -0.73 1.15
N TYR A 155 -11.18 -1.09 0.83
CA TYR A 155 -10.57 -0.80 -0.47
C TYR A 155 -9.98 -2.06 -1.08
N CYS A 156 -9.85 -2.05 -2.40
CA CYS A 156 -8.91 -2.91 -3.10
C CYS A 156 -8.20 -2.11 -4.20
N ALA A 157 -6.97 -2.48 -4.49
CA ALA A 157 -6.16 -1.90 -5.55
C ALA A 157 -5.69 -3.01 -6.47
N THR A 158 -5.72 -2.76 -7.78
CA THR A 158 -5.36 -3.75 -8.80
C THR A 158 -4.01 -3.45 -9.44
N ALA A 159 -3.34 -4.52 -9.88
CA ALA A 159 -2.10 -4.42 -10.63
C ALA A 159 -2.33 -3.86 -12.05
N ASN A 160 -1.24 -3.44 -12.69
CA ASN A 160 -1.28 -3.05 -14.09
C ASN A 160 -1.55 -4.27 -14.98
N SER A 161 -2.49 -4.14 -15.90
CA SER A 161 -2.91 -5.18 -16.85
C SER A 161 -3.36 -4.54 -18.19
N LYS A 162 -3.88 -5.37 -19.10
CA LYS A 162 -4.49 -4.93 -20.37
C LYS A 162 -6.02 -4.86 -20.32
N THR A 163 -6.60 -4.93 -19.13
CA THR A 163 -8.06 -5.06 -18.93
C THR A 163 -8.64 -3.79 -18.33
N GLU A 164 -9.97 -3.73 -18.22
CA GLU A 164 -10.71 -2.61 -17.64
C GLU A 164 -10.24 -2.25 -16.23
N HIS A 165 -9.97 -3.27 -15.41
CA HIS A 165 -9.53 -3.10 -14.04
C HIS A 165 -8.01 -2.90 -13.92
N SER A 166 -7.32 -2.51 -14.99
CA SER A 166 -5.89 -2.21 -14.96
C SER A 166 -5.57 -0.98 -14.10
N TYR A 167 -4.71 -1.16 -13.10
CA TYR A 167 -4.17 -0.09 -12.27
C TYR A 167 -5.26 0.83 -11.70
N LYS A 168 -6.21 0.21 -10.99
CA LYS A 168 -7.36 0.86 -10.36
C LYS A 168 -7.28 0.78 -8.85
N ILE A 169 -7.98 1.70 -8.21
CA ILE A 169 -8.29 1.68 -6.79
C ILE A 169 -9.79 1.85 -6.60
N PHE A 170 -10.34 1.02 -5.74
CA PHE A 170 -11.75 0.96 -5.39
C PHE A 170 -11.93 1.33 -3.92
N LEU A 171 -13.01 2.01 -3.60
CA LEU A 171 -13.46 2.22 -2.23
C LEU A 171 -14.92 1.80 -2.12
N PHE A 172 -15.26 1.09 -1.05
CA PHE A 172 -16.60 0.57 -0.78
C PHE A 172 -17.13 1.12 0.54
N ASP A 173 -18.43 1.42 0.57
CA ASP A 173 -19.18 1.71 1.80
C ASP A 173 -19.84 0.43 2.28
N LEU A 174 -19.39 -0.11 3.42
CA LEU A 174 -19.85 -1.39 3.94
C LEU A 174 -21.17 -1.29 4.68
N GLU A 175 -21.64 -0.08 4.98
CA GLU A 175 -22.98 0.13 5.54
C GLU A 175 -24.06 -0.06 4.46
N THR A 176 -23.75 0.28 3.21
CA THR A 176 -24.68 0.15 2.07
C THR A 176 -24.34 -1.00 1.13
N GLY A 177 -23.10 -1.52 1.19
CA GLY A 177 -22.57 -2.50 0.24
C GLY A 177 -22.19 -1.90 -1.13
N GLU A 178 -22.16 -0.57 -1.26
CA GLU A 178 -21.95 0.11 -2.52
C GLU A 178 -20.47 0.39 -2.81
N GLU A 179 -20.10 0.33 -4.09
CA GLU A 179 -18.85 0.92 -4.59
C GLU A 179 -18.98 2.44 -4.63
N LEU A 180 -18.17 3.15 -3.84
CA LEU A 180 -18.13 4.60 -3.82
C LEU A 180 -17.40 5.17 -5.03
N PHE A 181 -16.27 4.56 -5.40
CA PHE A 181 -15.55 4.91 -6.62
C PHE A 181 -14.67 3.78 -7.13
N CYS A 182 -14.30 3.89 -8.40
CA CYS A 182 -13.20 3.19 -9.07
C CYS A 182 -12.40 4.20 -9.89
N VAL A 183 -11.15 4.47 -9.50
CA VAL A 183 -10.31 5.47 -10.18
C VAL A 183 -8.93 4.93 -10.48
N THR A 184 -8.23 5.56 -11.43
CA THR A 184 -6.80 5.32 -11.62
C THR A 184 -6.03 6.20 -10.62
N PRO A 185 -5.10 5.63 -9.82
CA PRO A 185 -4.33 6.42 -8.87
C PRO A 185 -3.61 7.59 -9.54
N ARG A 186 -3.69 8.78 -8.93
CA ARG A 186 -3.05 10.01 -9.43
C ARG A 186 -1.52 9.95 -9.39
N THR A 187 -0.97 9.12 -8.52
CA THR A 187 0.47 8.98 -8.30
C THR A 187 0.85 7.51 -8.16
N GLY A 188 2.09 7.19 -8.54
CA GLY A 188 2.68 5.87 -8.34
C GLY A 188 3.55 5.81 -7.09
N GLY A 189 4.02 4.60 -6.76
CA GLY A 189 4.85 4.37 -5.57
C GLY A 189 4.08 4.44 -4.27
N ILE A 190 2.80 4.06 -4.31
CA ILE A 190 1.96 3.89 -3.13
C ILE A 190 2.48 2.66 -2.39
N GLU A 191 2.77 2.82 -1.11
CA GLU A 191 3.29 1.79 -0.21
C GLU A 191 2.17 1.11 0.57
N SER A 192 1.17 1.88 0.99
CA SER A 192 0.01 1.38 1.70
C SER A 192 -1.16 2.34 1.57
N TYR A 193 -2.35 1.87 1.97
CA TYR A 193 -3.50 2.73 2.18
C TYR A 193 -3.94 2.72 3.65
N ALA A 194 -4.54 3.83 4.06
CA ALA A 194 -5.18 4.00 5.35
C ALA A 194 -6.52 4.72 5.18
N PHE A 195 -7.31 4.79 6.24
CA PHE A 195 -8.62 5.43 6.22
C PHE A 195 -8.65 6.65 7.14
N ASP A 196 -9.33 7.70 6.69
CA ASP A 196 -9.98 8.67 7.58
C ASP A 196 -11.42 8.22 7.74
N GLU A 197 -11.72 7.54 8.84
CA GLU A 197 -13.02 6.90 9.05
C GLU A 197 -14.16 7.90 9.25
N ASP A 198 -13.87 9.03 9.90
CA ASP A 198 -14.87 10.06 10.20
C ASP A 198 -15.30 10.79 8.93
N ARG A 199 -14.35 11.10 8.06
CA ARG A 199 -14.59 11.80 6.79
C ARG A 199 -14.82 10.85 5.61
N LYS A 200 -14.73 9.54 5.85
CA LYS A 200 -14.78 8.46 4.86
C LYS A 200 -13.84 8.73 3.67
N LEU A 201 -12.57 9.01 3.96
CA LEU A 201 -11.52 9.23 2.96
C LEU A 201 -10.58 8.03 2.87
N LEU A 202 -10.04 7.81 1.68
CA LEU A 202 -8.94 6.86 1.47
C LEU A 202 -7.62 7.64 1.40
N ILE A 203 -6.66 7.25 2.22
CA ILE A 203 -5.34 7.90 2.34
C ILE A 203 -4.32 6.99 1.67
N ALA A 204 -3.70 7.44 0.59
CA ALA A 204 -2.56 6.78 -0.03
C ALA A 204 -1.26 7.26 0.63
N ASP A 205 -0.48 6.34 1.19
CA ASP A 205 0.87 6.62 1.67
C ASP A 205 1.86 6.38 0.52
N VAL A 206 2.54 7.43 0.07
CA VAL A 206 3.48 7.39 -1.04
C VAL A 206 4.89 7.44 -0.50
N LYS A 207 5.64 6.36 -0.75
CA LYS A 207 6.98 6.16 -0.20
C LYS A 207 7.89 7.34 -0.48
N GLY A 208 8.40 7.94 0.60
CA GLY A 208 9.34 9.06 0.56
C GLY A 208 8.73 10.40 0.11
N VAL A 209 7.40 10.49 -0.01
CA VAL A 209 6.71 11.70 -0.45
C VAL A 209 5.69 12.16 0.58
N GLY A 210 4.86 11.25 1.10
CA GLY A 210 3.89 11.56 2.15
C GLY A 210 2.50 10.98 1.87
N LYS A 211 1.51 11.49 2.58
CA LYS A 211 0.14 10.97 2.59
C LYS A 211 -0.81 11.89 1.83
N PHE A 212 -1.63 11.30 0.98
CA PHE A 212 -2.54 12.02 0.09
C PHE A 212 -3.92 11.39 0.07
N ARG A 213 -4.96 12.22 -0.05
CA ARG A 213 -6.35 11.78 0.16
C ARG A 213 -7.15 11.70 -1.14
N TYR A 214 -7.99 10.68 -1.19
CA TYR A 214 -9.13 10.56 -2.09
C TYR A 214 -10.41 10.75 -1.29
N ASP A 215 -11.32 11.58 -1.79
CA ASP A 215 -12.67 11.71 -1.22
C ASP A 215 -13.59 10.55 -1.64
N ARG A 216 -14.84 10.58 -1.16
CA ARG A 216 -15.86 9.55 -1.47
C ARG A 216 -16.19 9.45 -2.97
N GLY A 217 -15.93 10.50 -3.76
CA GLY A 217 -16.12 10.48 -5.21
C GLY A 217 -14.88 10.03 -5.98
N GLY A 218 -13.79 9.68 -5.29
CA GLY A 218 -12.51 9.36 -5.91
C GLY A 218 -11.73 10.59 -6.36
N ASN A 219 -12.12 11.80 -5.95
CA ASN A 219 -11.36 13.00 -6.27
C ASN A 219 -10.10 13.05 -5.42
N PHE A 220 -8.96 13.32 -6.06
CA PHE A 220 -7.69 13.51 -5.38
C PHE A 220 -7.59 14.94 -4.83
N VAL A 221 -7.86 15.12 -3.54
CA VAL A 221 -8.02 16.45 -2.92
C VAL A 221 -6.70 17.11 -2.53
N ASP A 222 -5.57 16.40 -2.64
CA ASP A 222 -4.24 16.87 -2.26
C ASP A 222 -3.30 17.10 -3.46
N ALA A 223 -3.84 17.46 -4.63
CA ALA A 223 -3.06 17.64 -5.85
C ALA A 223 -1.90 18.64 -5.70
N GLU A 224 -2.17 19.81 -5.11
CA GLU A 224 -1.14 20.84 -4.89
C GLU A 224 -0.09 20.41 -3.86
N ASN A 225 -0.53 19.70 -2.81
CA ASN A 225 0.38 19.18 -1.79
C ASN A 225 1.30 18.12 -2.38
N LEU A 226 0.81 17.28 -3.29
CA LEU A 226 1.61 16.28 -4.00
C LEU A 226 2.66 16.94 -4.89
N ASP A 227 2.28 17.97 -5.65
CA ASP A 227 3.22 18.68 -6.53
C ASP A 227 4.34 19.34 -5.71
N LYS A 228 4.00 19.99 -4.59
CA LYS A 228 4.98 20.55 -3.64
C LYS A 228 5.87 19.46 -3.01
N ALA A 229 5.29 18.34 -2.61
CA ALA A 229 6.04 17.24 -2.00
C ALA A 229 7.02 16.60 -2.99
N ASN A 230 6.62 16.42 -4.25
CA ASN A 230 7.50 15.88 -5.28
C ASN A 230 8.67 16.82 -5.61
N LEU A 231 8.43 18.13 -5.66
CA LEU A 231 9.51 19.12 -5.83
C LEU A 231 10.50 19.11 -4.66
N ASN A 232 10.02 18.86 -3.44
CA ASN A 232 10.83 18.86 -2.22
C ASN A 232 11.32 17.46 -1.81
N SER A 233 11.16 16.46 -2.67
CA SER A 233 11.60 15.09 -2.45
C SER A 233 13.12 15.00 -2.30
N SER A 234 13.61 13.98 -1.59
CA SER A 234 15.04 13.62 -1.59
C SER A 234 15.46 12.77 -2.79
N ASP A 235 14.50 12.29 -3.58
CA ASP A 235 14.73 11.55 -4.82
C ASP A 235 14.81 12.52 -6.01
N TYR A 236 16.01 12.71 -6.55
CA TYR A 236 16.25 13.62 -7.67
C TYR A 236 15.40 13.29 -8.92
N SER A 237 15.04 12.02 -9.12
CA SER A 237 14.22 11.61 -10.28
C SER A 237 12.80 12.12 -10.18
N ARG A 238 12.24 12.15 -8.95
CA ARG A 238 10.92 12.73 -8.66
C ARG A 238 10.95 14.24 -8.81
N ILE A 239 11.99 14.89 -8.31
CA ILE A 239 12.16 16.34 -8.42
C ILE A 239 12.20 16.75 -9.90
N ILE A 240 13.02 16.08 -10.72
CA ILE A 240 13.17 16.37 -12.15
C ILE A 240 11.82 16.22 -12.88
N ARG A 241 11.07 15.13 -12.64
CA ARG A 241 9.74 14.95 -13.25
C ARG A 241 8.74 16.01 -12.81
N ALA A 242 8.76 16.41 -11.54
CA ALA A 242 7.88 17.46 -11.03
C ALA A 242 8.21 18.84 -11.63
N ALA A 243 9.50 19.17 -11.73
CA ALA A 243 9.95 20.39 -12.37
C ALA A 243 9.60 20.41 -13.87
N GLU A 244 9.73 19.29 -14.57
CA GLU A 244 9.32 19.16 -15.97
C GLU A 244 7.82 19.42 -16.16
N LYS A 245 6.97 18.87 -15.28
CA LYS A 245 5.53 19.13 -15.31
C LYS A 245 5.24 20.63 -15.18
N ILE A 246 5.89 21.30 -14.23
CA ILE A 246 5.71 22.74 -13.99
C ILE A 246 6.16 23.56 -15.20
N LEU A 247 7.35 23.28 -15.73
CA LEU A 247 7.90 24.01 -16.88
C LEU A 247 7.12 23.80 -18.19
N ASN A 248 6.24 22.81 -18.24
CA ASN A 248 5.32 22.57 -19.35
C ASN A 248 3.91 23.15 -19.10
N GLU A 249 3.65 23.79 -17.95
CA GLU A 249 2.39 24.48 -17.70
C GLU A 249 2.22 25.66 -18.68
N PRO A 250 1.04 25.83 -19.30
CA PRO A 250 0.76 27.01 -20.11
C PRO A 250 0.80 28.26 -19.21
N ASP A 251 1.35 29.35 -19.73
CA ASP A 251 1.42 30.65 -19.05
C ASP A 251 2.10 30.59 -17.66
N ILE A 252 3.12 29.75 -17.52
CA ILE A 252 3.90 29.62 -16.28
C ILE A 252 4.40 31.00 -15.78
N SER A 253 4.13 31.28 -14.51
CA SER A 253 4.62 32.50 -13.86
C SER A 253 6.12 32.43 -13.56
N GLN A 254 6.79 33.58 -13.50
CA GLN A 254 8.20 33.64 -13.12
C GLN A 254 8.47 33.04 -11.73
N SER A 255 7.55 33.19 -10.76
CA SER A 255 7.69 32.57 -9.44
C SER A 255 7.75 31.05 -9.53
N ARG A 256 6.85 30.45 -10.31
CA ARG A 256 6.79 28.98 -10.49
C ARG A 256 7.99 28.46 -11.28
N ALA A 257 8.48 29.23 -12.25
CA ALA A 257 9.72 28.92 -12.95
C ALA A 257 10.94 28.96 -12.01
N ARG A 258 11.00 29.94 -11.10
CA ARG A 258 12.04 30.04 -10.05
C ARG A 258 12.00 28.83 -9.11
N GLU A 259 10.81 28.42 -8.64
CA GLU A 259 10.65 27.21 -7.82
C GLU A 259 11.17 25.96 -8.53
N ALA A 260 10.83 25.79 -9.82
CA ALA A 260 11.32 24.67 -10.62
C ALA A 260 12.84 24.73 -10.83
N LEU A 261 13.41 25.93 -11.07
CA LEU A 261 14.85 26.14 -11.20
C LEU A 261 15.60 25.70 -9.94
N GLU A 262 15.17 26.20 -8.77
CA GLU A 262 15.78 25.85 -7.49
C GLU A 262 15.69 24.35 -7.22
N ALA A 263 14.55 23.74 -7.54
CA ALA A 263 14.36 22.30 -7.38
C ALA A 263 15.28 21.49 -8.29
N VAL A 264 15.44 21.88 -9.55
CA VAL A 264 16.37 21.21 -10.48
C VAL A 264 17.82 21.35 -10.02
N ILE A 265 18.24 22.53 -9.56
CA ILE A 265 19.59 22.73 -9.01
C ILE A 265 19.83 21.81 -7.81
N ARG A 266 18.84 21.68 -6.89
CA ARG A 266 18.94 20.72 -5.79
C ARG A 266 19.02 19.29 -6.30
N ALA A 267 18.19 18.89 -7.26
CA ALA A 267 18.21 17.54 -7.84
C ALA A 267 19.59 17.18 -8.41
N ARG A 268 20.23 18.13 -9.09
CA ARG A 268 21.62 18.00 -9.56
C ARG A 268 22.58 17.73 -8.40
N SER A 269 22.50 18.51 -7.32
CA SER A 269 23.33 18.34 -6.12
C SER A 269 23.07 17.03 -5.36
N LEU A 270 21.86 16.46 -5.46
CA LEU A 270 21.46 15.18 -4.87
C LEU A 270 21.97 13.96 -5.68
N GLY A 271 22.71 14.20 -6.76
CA GLY A 271 23.36 13.14 -7.54
C GLY A 271 22.79 12.91 -8.93
N ALA A 272 21.87 13.74 -9.42
CA ALA A 272 21.42 13.64 -10.81
C ALA A 272 22.60 13.85 -11.78
N ASP A 273 23.56 14.72 -11.44
CA ASP A 273 24.74 14.99 -12.28
C ASP A 273 25.69 13.79 -12.38
N ALA A 274 25.72 12.94 -11.35
CA ALA A 274 26.51 11.71 -11.32
C ALA A 274 25.84 10.55 -12.09
N ASN A 275 24.59 10.73 -12.55
CA ASN A 275 23.84 9.71 -13.27
C ASN A 275 23.66 10.12 -14.75
N PRO A 276 24.40 9.51 -15.70
CA PRO A 276 24.34 9.87 -17.12
C PRO A 276 22.95 9.79 -17.75
N ALA A 277 22.04 8.98 -17.18
CA ALA A 277 20.65 8.90 -17.66
C ALA A 277 19.80 10.13 -17.26
N TRP A 278 20.22 10.88 -16.25
CA TRP A 278 19.47 12.01 -15.69
C TRP A 278 20.14 13.36 -15.93
N THR A 279 21.48 13.45 -15.92
CA THR A 279 22.21 14.72 -16.09
C THR A 279 21.73 15.55 -17.29
N PRO A 280 21.57 14.99 -18.51
CA PRO A 280 21.14 15.80 -19.66
C PRO A 280 19.72 16.37 -19.51
N ASN A 281 18.82 15.59 -18.87
CA ASN A 281 17.46 16.05 -18.61
C ASN A 281 17.44 17.14 -17.54
N ALA A 282 18.21 17.00 -16.45
CA ALA A 282 18.32 18.03 -15.43
C ALA A 282 18.84 19.35 -16.02
N LEU A 283 19.90 19.30 -16.84
CA LEU A 283 20.44 20.48 -17.53
C LEU A 283 19.43 21.12 -18.49
N LYS A 284 18.70 20.29 -19.26
CA LYS A 284 17.60 20.78 -20.13
C LYS A 284 16.56 21.55 -19.31
N LEU A 285 16.09 21.00 -18.19
CA LEU A 285 15.06 21.66 -17.37
C LEU A 285 15.60 22.93 -16.72
N GLN A 286 16.85 22.93 -16.27
CA GLN A 286 17.49 24.14 -15.76
C GLN A 286 17.53 25.25 -16.82
N GLY A 287 17.92 24.93 -18.06
CA GLY A 287 17.92 25.89 -19.17
C GLY A 287 16.52 26.40 -19.53
N LEU A 288 15.50 25.53 -19.49
CA LEU A 288 14.11 25.93 -19.70
C LEU A 288 13.63 26.91 -18.63
N ALA A 289 14.00 26.68 -17.37
CA ALA A 289 13.63 27.58 -16.29
C ALA A 289 14.30 28.96 -16.42
N HIS A 290 15.61 29.00 -16.73
CA HIS A 290 16.31 30.25 -17.02
C HIS A 290 15.70 31.00 -18.22
N GLU A 291 15.28 30.29 -19.27
CA GLU A 291 14.61 30.88 -20.44
C GLU A 291 13.30 31.60 -20.05
N VAL A 292 12.47 31.00 -19.18
CA VAL A 292 11.23 31.61 -18.67
C VAL A 292 11.51 32.83 -17.78
N LEU A 293 12.64 32.82 -17.06
CA LEU A 293 13.09 33.91 -16.20
C LEU A 293 13.80 35.05 -16.97
N ASP A 294 13.92 34.94 -18.30
CA ASP A 294 14.71 35.83 -19.19
C ASP A 294 16.21 35.91 -18.82
N GLU A 295 16.73 34.89 -18.15
CA GLU A 295 18.14 34.69 -17.78
C GLU A 295 18.88 34.02 -18.96
N LEU A 296 19.03 34.77 -20.05
CA LEU A 296 19.39 34.22 -21.36
C LEU A 296 20.80 33.62 -21.42
N HIS A 297 21.76 34.20 -20.70
CA HIS A 297 23.15 33.72 -20.72
C HIS A 297 23.28 32.37 -20.00
N GLU A 298 22.64 32.25 -18.84
CA GLU A 298 22.54 31.04 -18.06
C GLU A 298 21.85 29.95 -18.87
N ALA A 299 20.70 30.26 -19.49
CA ALA A 299 19.98 29.32 -20.34
C ALA A 299 20.84 28.76 -21.49
N ILE A 300 21.61 29.63 -22.17
CA ILE A 300 22.53 29.24 -23.25
C ILE A 300 23.59 28.26 -22.72
N GLN A 301 24.23 28.58 -21.59
CA GLN A 301 25.30 27.77 -21.02
C GLN A 301 24.82 26.35 -20.67
N VAL A 302 23.71 26.20 -19.95
CA VAL A 302 23.21 24.86 -19.58
C VAL A 302 22.69 24.07 -20.79
N TYR A 303 22.13 24.74 -21.82
CA TYR A 303 21.74 24.04 -23.04
C TYR A 303 22.92 23.52 -23.85
N GLU A 304 24.02 24.26 -23.92
CA GLU A 304 25.25 23.77 -24.56
C GLU A 304 25.77 22.53 -23.85
N GLU A 305 25.84 22.55 -22.51
CA GLU A 305 26.25 21.41 -21.71
C GLU A 305 25.32 20.21 -21.93
N ALA A 306 24.00 20.42 -21.93
CA ALA A 306 23.01 19.36 -22.19
C ALA A 306 23.20 18.71 -23.57
N ILE A 307 23.48 19.50 -24.61
CA ILE A 307 23.68 19.02 -25.99
C ILE A 307 24.98 18.24 -26.12
N VAL A 308 26.04 18.65 -25.42
CA VAL A 308 27.31 17.90 -25.40
C VAL A 308 27.08 16.49 -24.85
N LEU A 309 26.31 16.36 -23.76
CA LEU A 309 26.01 15.06 -23.16
C LEU A 309 24.98 14.25 -23.96
N ASN A 310 23.97 14.90 -24.53
CA ASN A 310 22.97 14.25 -25.37
C ASN A 310 22.53 15.18 -26.53
N PRO A 311 23.09 15.00 -27.74
CA PRO A 311 22.74 15.82 -28.90
C PRO A 311 21.25 15.74 -29.31
N LYS A 312 20.53 14.71 -28.85
CA LYS A 312 19.11 14.46 -29.15
C LYS A 312 18.17 14.90 -28.01
N ILE A 313 18.66 15.67 -27.03
CA ILE A 313 17.86 16.12 -25.86
C ILE A 313 16.72 17.11 -26.21
N GLY A 314 16.73 17.66 -27.43
CA GLY A 314 15.61 18.43 -27.98
C GLY A 314 15.67 19.96 -27.78
N VAL A 315 16.79 20.52 -27.31
CA VAL A 315 16.92 21.97 -27.03
C VAL A 315 17.70 22.77 -28.07
N LYS A 316 18.21 22.13 -29.13
CA LYS A 316 19.08 22.78 -30.13
C LYS A 316 18.45 24.03 -30.78
N ARG A 317 17.18 23.93 -31.21
CA ARG A 317 16.46 25.08 -31.82
C ARG A 317 16.26 26.23 -30.83
N LYS A 318 16.02 25.92 -29.55
CA LYS A 318 15.89 26.92 -28.48
C LYS A 318 17.21 27.65 -28.25
N LEU A 319 18.31 26.89 -28.16
CA LEU A 319 19.66 27.45 -28.06
C LEU A 319 20.00 28.41 -29.20
N ASP A 320 19.74 28.01 -30.46
CA ASP A 320 20.01 28.85 -31.63
C ASP A 320 19.19 30.16 -31.61
N ALA A 321 17.93 30.10 -31.15
CA ALA A 321 17.08 31.28 -31.01
C ALA A 321 17.58 32.22 -29.90
N LEU A 322 18.02 31.67 -28.76
CA LEU A 322 18.55 32.45 -27.64
C LEU A 322 19.85 33.18 -28.00
N LYS A 323 20.79 32.50 -28.67
CA LYS A 323 22.04 33.13 -29.13
C LYS A 323 21.79 34.34 -30.03
N LYS A 324 20.81 34.25 -30.94
CA LYS A 324 20.41 35.38 -31.80
C LYS A 324 19.81 36.53 -30.99
N ARG A 325 18.98 36.24 -29.97
CA ARG A 325 18.37 37.26 -29.10
C ARG A 325 19.43 38.04 -28.32
N VAL A 326 20.46 37.37 -27.80
CA VAL A 326 21.55 38.02 -27.05
C VAL A 326 22.40 38.92 -27.95
N VAL A 327 22.73 38.48 -29.16
CA VAL A 327 23.50 39.29 -30.14
C VAL A 327 22.71 40.51 -30.64
N GLY A 328 21.36 40.45 -30.60
CA GLY A 328 20.48 41.53 -31.06
C GLY A 328 19.97 42.48 -29.97
N ARG A 329 20.35 42.31 -28.69
CA ARG A 329 20.07 43.29 -27.63
C ARG A 329 21.21 44.34 -27.63
N PRO A 330 20.92 45.64 -27.86
CA PRO A 330 21.93 46.70 -27.82
C PRO A 330 22.53 46.90 -26.42
#